data_AF-A0AAU3GIM6-F1
#
_entry.id   AF-A0AAU3GIM6-F1
#
_cell.length_a   1.000
_cell.length_b   1.000
_cell.length_c   1.000
_cell.angle_alpha   90.00
_cell.angle_beta   90.00
_cell.angle_gamma   90.00
#
_symmetry.space_group_name_H-M   'P 1'
#
loop_
_entity.id
_entity.type
_entity.pdbx_description
1 polymer ?
#
loop_
_entity_poly.entity_id
_entity_poly.type
_entity_poly.pdbx_seq_one_letter_code
_entity_poly.pdbx_strand_id
1 'polypeptide(L)'
;MPAPGAPLFQAAAANLNPWTEAKVGTGNPDRGPLLIISGEKDHTVPWAIANASYKQQKDDQAITEIVEIRGRGHALTIDSGWREVADTALEFVKRFV
;
A
#
# COMPACT_ATOMS: atom_id res chain seq x y z
N MET A 1 -19.09 13.01 -1.38
CA MET A 1 -19.25 12.11 -0.21
C MET A 1 -18.09 12.39 0.73
N PRO A 2 -18.26 12.95 1.95
CA PRO A 2 -17.15 13.00 2.89
C PRO A 2 -17.07 11.65 3.62
N ALA A 3 -15.94 10.95 3.49
CA ALA A 3 -15.60 9.85 4.36
C ALA A 3 -15.00 10.43 5.66
N PRO A 4 -15.34 9.90 6.86
CA PRO A 4 -14.83 10.43 8.12
C PRO A 4 -13.30 10.31 8.15
N GLY A 5 -12.58 11.40 8.45
CA GLY A 5 -11.11 11.45 8.38
C GLY A 5 -10.37 10.70 9.49
N ALA A 6 -11.07 10.19 10.51
CA ALA A 6 -10.47 9.51 11.67
C ALA A 6 -9.65 8.23 11.31
N PRO A 7 -10.10 7.35 10.40
CA PRO A 7 -9.31 6.19 9.96
C PRO A 7 -8.06 6.60 9.15
N LEU A 8 -8.13 7.72 8.42
CA LEU A 8 -7.02 8.25 7.63
C LEU A 8 -5.90 8.79 8.52
N PHE A 9 -6.25 9.52 9.59
CA PHE A 9 -5.25 9.98 10.57
C PHE A 9 -4.67 8.82 11.38
N GLN A 10 -5.45 7.78 11.70
CA GLN A 10 -4.92 6.59 12.37
C GLN A 10 -3.98 5.79 11.45
N ALA A 11 -4.28 5.62 10.16
CA ALA A 11 -3.39 4.94 9.21
C ALA A 11 -2.12 5.74 8.88
N ALA A 12 -2.22 7.07 8.77
CA ALA A 12 -1.07 7.96 8.58
C ALA A 12 -0.19 8.05 9.84
N ALA A 13 -0.80 8.09 11.04
CA ALA A 13 -0.08 8.12 12.31
C ALA A 13 0.46 6.73 12.72
N ALA A 14 -0.14 5.63 12.28
CA ALA A 14 0.40 4.29 12.51
C ALA A 14 1.75 4.08 11.80
N ASN A 15 1.97 4.75 10.66
CA ASN A 15 3.28 4.77 10.00
C ASN A 15 4.33 5.64 10.72
N LEU A 16 3.93 6.55 11.62
CA LEU A 16 4.81 7.47 12.35
C LEU A 16 4.95 7.17 13.85
N ASN A 17 4.05 6.34 14.41
CA ASN A 17 4.01 6.04 15.83
C ASN A 17 3.92 4.51 16.07
N PRO A 18 5.02 3.86 16.51
CA PRO A 18 5.05 2.42 16.78
C PRO A 18 4.18 1.95 17.97
N TRP A 19 3.43 2.86 18.59
CA TRP A 19 2.54 2.62 19.74
C TRP A 19 1.06 2.94 19.46
N THR A 20 0.59 2.77 18.22
CA THR A 20 -0.84 2.84 17.88
C THR A 20 -1.49 1.45 17.97
N GLU A 21 -2.81 1.39 18.25
CA GLU A 21 -3.59 0.13 18.31
C GLU A 21 -3.59 -0.67 16.99
N ALA A 22 -3.17 -0.06 15.88
CA ALA A 22 -3.02 -0.69 14.57
C ALA A 22 -1.63 -1.36 14.42
N LYS A 23 -1.31 -2.36 15.25
CA LYS A 23 -0.10 -3.16 15.07
C LYS A 23 -0.25 -4.12 13.89
N VAL A 24 0.63 -3.98 12.90
CA VAL A 24 0.81 -4.95 11.80
C VAL A 24 2.08 -5.75 12.08
N GLY A 25 2.02 -7.09 11.97
CA GLY A 25 3.21 -7.93 12.08
C GLY A 25 4.08 -7.78 10.83
N THR A 26 5.10 -6.91 10.88
CA THR A 26 5.99 -6.60 9.75
C THR A 26 7.25 -7.48 9.69
N GLY A 27 7.44 -8.39 10.66
CA GLY A 27 8.59 -9.31 10.74
C GLY A 27 8.15 -10.76 10.85
N ASN A 28 7.20 -11.16 10.03
CA ASN A 28 6.72 -12.54 9.98
C ASN A 28 7.41 -13.26 8.80
N PRO A 29 8.45 -14.07 9.05
CA PRO A 29 9.21 -14.73 7.98
C PRO A 29 8.36 -15.73 7.17
N ASP A 30 7.22 -16.18 7.72
CA ASP A 30 6.27 -17.08 7.04
C ASP A 30 5.28 -16.32 6.13
N ARG A 31 5.38 -14.99 6.02
CA ARG A 31 4.52 -14.17 5.16
C ARG A 31 4.82 -14.45 3.68
N GLY A 32 3.77 -14.64 2.88
CA GLY A 32 3.88 -14.71 1.42
C GLY A 32 4.27 -13.37 0.78
N PRO A 33 4.52 -13.32 -0.54
CA PRO A 33 4.87 -12.10 -1.26
C PRO A 33 3.85 -10.96 -1.06
N LEU A 34 4.31 -9.71 -0.92
CA LEU A 34 3.47 -8.52 -0.80
C LEU A 34 3.76 -7.52 -1.92
N LEU A 35 2.70 -7.01 -2.52
CA LEU A 35 2.74 -5.88 -3.43
C LEU A 35 1.97 -4.70 -2.83
N ILE A 36 2.61 -3.53 -2.81
CA ILE A 36 1.98 -2.24 -2.45
C ILE A 36 1.81 -1.43 -3.75
N ILE A 37 0.60 -0.99 -4.06
CA ILE A 37 0.31 -0.13 -5.22
C ILE A 37 -0.18 1.23 -4.72
N SER A 38 0.45 2.30 -5.21
CA SER A 38 0.10 3.70 -4.92
C SER A 38 -0.29 4.43 -6.20
N GLY A 39 -1.17 5.44 -6.10
CA GLY A 39 -1.47 6.35 -7.20
C GLY A 39 -0.68 7.65 -7.08
N GLU A 40 -0.07 8.13 -8.17
CA GLU A 40 0.71 9.39 -8.19
C GLU A 40 -0.12 10.62 -7.74
N LYS A 41 -1.41 10.63 -8.08
CA LYS A 41 -2.35 11.72 -7.77
C LYS A 41 -3.22 11.40 -6.55
N ASP A 42 -2.81 10.42 -5.73
CA ASP A 42 -3.51 10.13 -4.49
C ASP A 42 -3.16 11.18 -3.43
N HIS A 43 -4.08 12.13 -3.21
CA HIS A 43 -3.97 13.13 -2.15
C HIS A 43 -4.52 12.64 -0.80
N THR A 44 -5.20 11.50 -0.77
CA THR A 44 -5.76 10.90 0.45
C THR A 44 -4.73 10.00 1.13
N VAL A 45 -4.00 9.21 0.35
CA VAL A 45 -2.86 8.40 0.79
C VAL A 45 -1.67 8.69 -0.13
N PRO A 46 -0.89 9.74 0.16
CA PRO A 46 0.25 10.11 -0.66
C PRO A 46 1.33 9.03 -0.69
N TRP A 47 2.15 9.05 -1.74
CA TRP A 47 3.33 8.16 -1.91
C TRP A 47 4.17 7.99 -0.66
N ALA A 48 4.38 9.06 0.12
CA ALA A 48 5.17 9.02 1.34
C ALA A 48 4.64 7.99 2.36
N ILE A 49 3.33 7.82 2.45
CA ILE A 49 2.67 6.85 3.35
C ILE A 49 2.88 5.43 2.82
N ALA A 50 2.64 5.20 1.53
CA ALA A 50 2.86 3.89 0.90
C ALA A 50 4.34 3.45 1.00
N ASN A 51 5.27 4.37 0.75
CA ASN A 51 6.71 4.13 0.86
C ASN A 51 7.16 3.90 2.31
N ALA A 52 6.54 4.55 3.29
CA ALA A 52 6.79 4.27 4.70
C ALA A 52 6.38 2.83 5.06
N SER A 53 5.19 2.40 4.63
CA SER A 53 4.73 1.01 4.83
C SER A 53 5.62 0.01 4.10
N TYR A 54 6.06 0.31 2.87
CA TYR A 54 7.03 -0.51 2.14
C TYR A 54 8.34 -0.67 2.94
N LYS A 55 8.89 0.43 3.48
CA LYS A 55 10.12 0.37 4.28
C LYS A 55 9.96 -0.48 5.55
N GLN A 56 8.78 -0.51 6.15
CA GLN A 56 8.53 -1.38 7.31
C GLN A 56 8.43 -2.86 6.92
N GLN A 57 7.92 -3.17 5.72
CA GLN A 57 7.68 -4.54 5.26
C GLN A 57 8.87 -5.17 4.52
N LYS A 58 9.76 -4.34 3.93
CA LYS A 58 10.89 -4.80 3.11
C LYS A 58 12.03 -5.44 3.90
N ASP A 59 12.10 -5.20 5.22
CA ASP A 59 13.21 -5.65 6.06
C ASP A 59 13.05 -7.14 6.45
N ASP A 60 11.97 -7.78 6.03
CA ASP A 60 11.72 -9.22 6.14
C ASP A 60 12.32 -10.01 4.95
N GLN A 61 12.53 -11.32 5.10
CA GLN A 61 13.00 -12.20 4.02
C GLN A 61 11.96 -12.38 2.90
N ALA A 62 10.69 -12.13 3.20
CA ALA A 62 9.59 -12.26 2.26
C ALA A 62 9.60 -11.16 1.17
N ILE A 63 9.33 -11.55 -0.07
CA ILE A 63 9.27 -10.64 -1.22
C ILE A 63 8.30 -9.49 -0.94
N THR A 64 8.79 -8.27 -1.17
CA THR A 64 8.03 -7.03 -1.01
C THR A 64 8.34 -6.12 -2.18
N GLU A 65 7.31 -5.69 -2.91
CA GLU A 65 7.43 -4.71 -3.98
C GLU A 65 6.50 -3.52 -3.73
N ILE A 66 6.88 -2.35 -4.23
CA ILE A 66 6.04 -1.16 -4.27
C ILE A 66 6.04 -0.56 -5.67
N VAL A 67 4.86 -0.19 -6.18
CA VAL A 67 4.67 0.43 -7.49
C VAL A 67 3.83 1.70 -7.35
N GLU A 68 4.25 2.78 -8.01
CA GLU A 68 3.45 3.98 -8.19
C GLU A 68 2.88 4.00 -9.61
N ILE A 69 1.56 4.12 -9.75
CA ILE A 69 0.87 4.22 -11.04
C ILE A 69 0.60 5.68 -11.36
N ARG A 70 1.16 6.13 -12.47
CA ARG A 70 1.07 7.52 -12.92
C ARG A 70 -0.36 7.91 -13.28
N GLY A 71 -0.70 9.16 -12.97
CA GLY A 71 -2.00 9.74 -13.30
C GLY A 71 -3.19 9.19 -12.51
N ARG A 72 -2.99 8.31 -11.53
CA ARG A 72 -4.07 7.69 -10.73
C ARG A 72 -4.25 8.36 -9.38
N GLY A 73 -5.50 8.62 -9.00
CA GLY A 73 -5.89 9.10 -7.67
C GLY A 73 -6.30 7.98 -6.73
N HIS A 74 -6.93 8.33 -5.60
CA HIS A 74 -7.24 7.38 -4.52
C HIS A 74 -8.14 6.20 -4.91
N ALA A 75 -9.06 6.38 -5.85
CA ALA A 75 -10.01 5.35 -6.30
C ALA A 75 -9.39 4.38 -7.34
N LEU A 76 -8.18 3.89 -7.07
CA LEU A 76 -7.36 3.04 -7.96
C LEU A 76 -8.15 1.87 -8.59
N THR A 77 -9.02 1.22 -7.82
CA THR A 77 -9.75 0.02 -8.24
C THR A 77 -11.12 0.27 -8.88
N ILE A 78 -11.61 1.51 -8.87
CA ILE A 78 -12.98 1.85 -9.30
C ILE A 78 -12.97 2.84 -10.47
N ASP A 79 -11.92 3.64 -10.60
CA ASP A 79 -11.77 4.57 -11.73
C ASP A 79 -11.51 3.79 -13.05
N SER A 80 -11.69 4.47 -14.18
CA SER A 80 -11.40 4.04 -15.55
C SER A 80 -10.04 3.36 -15.76
N GLY A 81 -9.11 3.56 -14.83
CA GLY A 81 -7.77 2.97 -14.78
C GLY A 81 -7.62 1.62 -14.13
N TRP A 82 -8.68 1.05 -13.58
CA TRP A 82 -8.60 -0.15 -12.73
C TRP A 82 -7.90 -1.35 -13.41
N ARG A 83 -7.93 -1.44 -14.75
CA ARG A 83 -7.24 -2.51 -15.48
C ARG A 83 -5.74 -2.48 -15.27
N GLU A 84 -5.12 -1.30 -15.30
CA GLU A 84 -3.68 -1.16 -15.07
C GLU A 84 -3.29 -1.63 -13.67
N VAL A 85 -4.14 -1.34 -12.67
CA VAL A 85 -3.97 -1.85 -11.30
C VAL A 85 -4.08 -3.37 -11.25
N ALA A 86 -5.08 -3.93 -11.94
CA ALA A 86 -5.30 -5.38 -11.99
C ALA A 86 -4.18 -6.11 -12.73
N ASP A 87 -3.69 -5.57 -13.84
CA ASP A 87 -2.60 -6.14 -14.62
C ASP A 87 -1.29 -6.11 -13.81
N THR A 88 -1.00 -5.00 -13.13
CA THR A 88 0.16 -4.89 -12.23
C THR A 88 0.11 -5.95 -11.12
N ALA A 89 -1.06 -6.15 -10.51
CA ALA A 89 -1.24 -7.18 -9.49
C ALA A 89 -1.12 -8.60 -10.07
N LEU A 90 -1.69 -8.84 -11.26
CA LEU A 90 -1.62 -10.14 -11.93
C LEU A 90 -0.19 -10.52 -12.32
N GLU A 91 0.60 -9.57 -12.81
CA GLU A 91 2.02 -9.78 -13.12
C GLU A 91 2.84 -10.12 -11.86
N PHE A 92 2.51 -9.52 -10.73
CA PHE A 92 3.13 -9.87 -9.46
C PHE A 92 2.77 -11.29 -9.02
N VAL A 93 1.48 -11.65 -9.05
CA VAL A 93 1.02 -13.00 -8.71
C VAL A 93 1.71 -14.04 -9.58
N LYS A 94 1.74 -13.85 -10.90
CA LYS A 94 2.41 -14.78 -11.84
C LYS A 94 3.90 -15.01 -11.56
N ARG A 95 4.58 -14.07 -10.90
CA ARG A 95 6.02 -14.18 -10.59
C ARG A 95 6.28 -14.92 -9.29
N PHE A 96 5.38 -14.86 -8.32
CA PHE A 96 5.69 -15.25 -6.94
C PHE A 96 4.63 -16.12 -6.25
N VAL A 97 3.53 -16.46 -6.94
CA VAL A 97 2.44 -17.34 -6.48
C VAL A 97 2.17 -18.40 -7.54
#